data_AF-A0A6V7LA82-F1
#
_entry.id   AF-A0A6V7LA82-F1
#
_cell.length_a   1.000
_cell.length_b   1.000
_cell.length_c   1.000
_cell.angle_alpha   90.00
_cell.angle_beta   90.00
_cell.angle_gamma   90.00
#
_symmetry.space_group_name_H-M   'P 1'
#
loop_
_entity.id
_entity.type
_entity.pdbx_description
1 polymer ?
#
loop_
_entity_poly.entity_id
_entity_poly.type
_entity_poly.pdbx_seq_one_letter_code
_entity_poly.pdbx_strand_id
1 'polypeptide(L)' 'LLLQGAPLIAIHEGRYYKRPDGLALGPGAFIKGLEYSANVRAEVIGKPTKDFFRAALAGIPPDEAIMIGD' A
#
# COMPACT_ATOMS: atom_id res chain seq x y z
N LEU A 1 -2.98 -6.32 19.36
CA LEU A 1 -1.96 -6.41 18.29
C LEU A 1 -1.26 -5.07 18.05
N LEU A 2 -1.86 -4.08 17.39
CA LEU A 2 -1.18 -2.80 17.13
C LEU A 2 -0.71 -2.09 18.42
N LEU A 3 -1.59 -1.99 19.43
CA LEU A 3 -1.23 -1.45 20.76
C LEU A 3 -0.21 -2.30 21.53
N GLN A 4 0.07 -3.51 21.07
CA GLN A 4 1.08 -4.43 21.63
C GLN A 4 2.35 -4.46 20.77
N GLY A 5 2.52 -3.52 19.84
CA GLY A 5 3.71 -3.38 19.00
C GLY A 5 3.72 -4.18 17.70
N ALA A 6 2.60 -4.79 17.30
CA ALA A 6 2.52 -5.43 15.99
C ALA A 6 2.63 -4.38 14.85
N PRO A 7 3.35 -4.68 13.76
CA PRO A 7 3.47 -3.75 12.65
C PRO A 7 2.14 -3.60 11.90
N LEU A 8 1.89 -2.39 11.41
CA LEU A 8 0.79 -2.10 10.51
C LEU A 8 1.31 -2.08 9.07
N ILE A 9 0.99 -3.10 8.29
CA ILE A 9 1.38 -3.19 6.87
C ILE A 9 0.17 -2.91 5.99
N ALA A 10 0.33 -2.02 5.01
CA ALA A 10 -0.70 -1.63 4.06
C ALA A 10 -0.24 -1.88 2.62
N ILE A 11 -1.12 -2.42 1.77
CA ILE A 11 -0.81 -2.55 0.34
C ILE A 11 -0.78 -1.16 -0.33
N HIS A 12 -1.79 -0.33 -0.09
CA HIS A 12 -1.83 1.06 -0.57
C HIS A 12 -2.78 1.89 0.29
N GLU A 13 -2.65 3.22 0.24
CA GLU A 13 -3.48 4.16 0.99
C GLU A 13 -4.48 4.92 0.11
N GLY A 14 -5.05 4.21 -0.88
CA GLY A 14 -6.02 4.80 -1.80
C GLY A 14 -7.20 5.40 -1.04
N ARG A 15 -7.51 6.68 -1.29
CA ARG A 15 -8.60 7.38 -0.60
C ARG A 15 -9.97 6.84 -1.00
N TYR A 16 -10.15 6.64 -2.30
CA TYR A 16 -11.37 6.16 -2.91
C TYR A 16 -11.04 5.25 -4.09
N TYR A 17 -12.00 4.45 -4.51
CA TYR A 17 -11.97 3.77 -5.80
C TYR A 17 -13.34 3.91 -6.49
N LYS A 18 -13.34 3.80 -7.82
CA LYS A 18 -14.54 3.89 -8.63
C LYS A 18 -15.23 2.52 -8.72
N ARG A 19 -16.54 2.52 -8.48
CA ARG A 19 -17.47 1.42 -8.70
C ARG A 19 -18.50 1.82 -9.75
N PRO A 20 -19.31 0.87 -10.27
CA PRO A 20 -20.40 1.19 -11.19
C PRO A 20 -21.40 2.22 -10.66
N ASP A 21 -21.59 2.27 -9.33
CA ASP A 21 -22.53 3.15 -8.62
C ASP A 21 -21.88 4.44 -8.05
N GLY A 22 -20.60 4.70 -8.35
CA GLY A 22 -19.91 5.91 -7.93
C GLY A 22 -18.61 5.65 -7.16
N LEU A 23 -18.21 6.58 -6.31
CA LEU A 23 -17.01 6.45 -5.49
C LEU A 23 -17.31 5.69 -4.19
N ALA A 24 -16.42 4.78 -3.82
CA ALA A 24 -16.41 4.15 -2.50
C ALA A 24 -15.08 4.38 -1.79
N LEU A 25 -15.11 4.26 -0.45
CA LEU A 25 -13.91 4.39 0.38
C LEU A 25 -12.88 3.32 -0.02
N GLY A 26 -11.66 3.78 -0.25
CA GLY A 26 -10.51 2.91 -0.38
C GLY A 26 -9.95 2.52 1.00
N PRO A 27 -8.91 1.68 1.02
CA PRO A 27 -8.30 1.21 2.27
C PRO A 27 -7.70 2.33 3.12
N GLY A 28 -7.34 3.47 2.50
CA GLY A 28 -6.69 4.59 3.18
C GLY A 28 -7.47 5.11 4.39
N ALA A 29 -8.80 5.14 4.32
CA ALA A 29 -9.63 5.59 5.45
C ALA A 29 -9.46 4.72 6.70
N PHE A 30 -9.39 3.40 6.52
CA PHE A 30 -9.22 2.45 7.62
C PHE A 30 -7.79 2.48 8.15
N ILE A 31 -6.80 2.57 7.26
CA ILE A 31 -5.39 2.67 7.63
C ILE A 31 -5.16 3.92 8.48
N LYS A 32 -5.66 5.09 8.05
CA LYS A 32 -5.52 6.34 8.83
C LYS A 32 -6.24 6.27 10.18
N GLY A 33 -7.39 5.60 10.25
CA GLY A 33 -8.05 5.32 11.52
C GLY A 33 -7.17 4.52 12.48
N LEU A 34 -6.54 3.44 11.99
CA LEU A 34 -5.65 2.61 12.79
C LEU A 34 -4.36 3.34 13.21
N GLU A 35 -3.72 4.07 12.28
CA GLU A 35 -2.55 4.91 12.56
C GLU A 35 -2.84 5.91 13.68
N TYR A 36 -3.97 6.62 13.57
CA TYR A 36 -4.40 7.59 14.55
C TYR A 36 -4.67 6.94 15.92
N SER A 37 -5.47 5.88 15.96
CA SER A 37 -5.87 5.24 17.21
C SER A 37 -4.73 4.53 17.93
N ALA A 38 -3.75 4.01 17.21
CA ALA A 38 -2.62 3.30 17.79
C ALA A 38 -1.34 4.15 17.89
N ASN A 39 -1.36 5.40 17.41
CA ASN A 39 -0.19 6.28 17.31
C ASN A 39 1.01 5.59 16.61
N VAL A 40 0.72 4.93 15.48
CA VAL A 40 1.71 4.24 14.65
C VAL A 40 1.61 4.75 13.21
N ARG A 41 2.62 4.44 12.40
CA ARG A 41 2.58 4.66 10.96
C ARG A 41 2.57 3.33 10.23
N ALA A 42 1.72 3.22 9.22
CA ALA A 42 1.67 2.06 8.35
C ALA A 42 2.89 2.03 7.43
N GLU A 43 3.45 0.84 7.25
CA GLU A 43 4.39 0.58 6.16
C GLU A 43 3.60 0.24 4.90
N VAL A 44 3.71 1.08 3.87
CA VAL A 44 3.06 0.86 2.59
C VAL A 44 3.98 0.05 1.70
N ILE A 45 3.54 -1.12 1.24
CA ILE A 45 4.36 -2.06 0.46
C ILE A 45 3.96 -2.17 -1.01
N GLY A 46 2.87 -1.53 -1.45
CA GLY A 46 2.46 -1.48 -2.85
C GLY A 46 3.07 -0.32 -3.62
N LYS A 47 2.65 -0.13 -4.88
CA LYS A 47 3.12 1.00 -5.71
C LYS A 47 2.94 2.34 -4.99
N PRO A 48 3.91 3.27 -5.08
CA PRO A 48 5.12 3.24 -5.90
C PRO A 48 6.38 2.77 -5.14
N THR A 49 6.28 1.91 -4.12
CA THR A 49 7.46 1.52 -3.34
C THR A 49 8.44 0.68 -4.15
N LYS A 50 9.74 0.80 -3.85
CA LYS A 50 10.79 0.02 -4.52
C LYS A 50 10.58 -1.48 -4.32
N ASP A 51 10.15 -1.88 -3.13
CA ASP A 51 9.99 -3.29 -2.77
C ASP A 51 8.86 -3.96 -3.56
N PHE A 52 7.79 -3.22 -3.89
CA PHE A 52 6.76 -3.71 -4.80
C PHE A 52 7.34 -4.12 -6.16
N PHE A 53 8.14 -3.23 -6.77
CA PHE A 53 8.74 -3.50 -8.07
C PHE A 53 9.81 -4.59 -7.98
N ARG A 54 10.65 -4.58 -6.93
CA ARG A 54 11.67 -5.61 -6.72
C ARG A 54 11.07 -7.00 -6.54
N ALA A 55 9.94 -7.12 -5.83
CA ALA A 55 9.24 -8.39 -5.68
C ALA A 55 8.78 -8.96 -7.02
N ALA A 56 8.41 -8.10 -7.98
CA ALA A 56 7.98 -8.53 -9.31
C ALA A 56 9.14 -9.00 -10.21
N LEU A 57 10.39 -8.58 -9.94
CA LEU A 57 11.54 -8.89 -10.79
C LEU A 57 12.06 -10.33 -10.66
N ALA A 58 11.69 -11.07 -9.61
CA ALA A 58 12.10 -12.47 -9.41
C ALA A 58 13.62 -12.73 -9.57
N GLY A 59 14.46 -11.74 -9.20
CA GLY A 59 15.91 -11.82 -9.30
C GLY A 59 16.52 -11.17 -10.55
N ILE A 60 15.70 -10.69 -11.49
CA ILE A 60 16.16 -9.92 -12.66
C ILE A 60 16.65 -8.53 -12.18
N PRO A 61 17.80 -8.04 -12.67
CA PRO A 61 18.25 -6.68 -12.41
C PRO A 61 17.23 -5.62 -12.88
N PRO A 62 16.94 -4.57 -12.09
CA PRO A 62 15.95 -3.56 -12.48
C PRO A 62 16.26 -2.82 -13.79
N ASP A 63 17.53 -2.71 -14.16
CA ASP A 63 18.03 -2.11 -15.41
C ASP A 63 17.85 -3.02 -16.64
N GLU A 64 17.49 -4.27 -16.43
CA GLU A 64 17.13 -5.24 -17.49
C GLU A 64 15.60 -5.39 -17.66
N ALA A 65 14.80 -4.58 -16.95
CA ALA A 65 13.34 -4.66 -16.98
C ALA A 65 12.71 -3.31 -17.34
N ILE A 66 11.50 -3.35 -17.91
CA ILE A 66 10.69 -2.17 -18.19
C ILE A 66 9.33 -2.27 -17.50
N MET A 67 8.93 -1.20 -16.82
CA MET A 67 7.58 -1.06 -16.27
C MET A 67 6.70 -0.34 -17.29
N ILE A 68 5.63 -0.99 -17.74
CA ILE A 68 4.64 -0.39 -18.63
C ILE A 68 3.40 -0.04 -17.80
N GLY A 69 2.95 1.21 -17.90
CA GLY A 69 1.75 1.71 -17.24
C GLY A 69 0.97 2.65 -18.16
N ASP A 70 -0.29 2.88 -17.82
CA ASP A 70 -1.20 3.85 -18.45
C ASP A 70 -1.07 5.26 -17.86
#